data_AF-A0A7X8HCH5-F1
#
_entry.id   AF-A0A7X8HCH5-F1
#
_cell.length_a   1.000
_cell.length_b   1.000
_cell.length_c   1.000
_cell.angle_alpha   90.00
_cell.angle_beta   90.00
_cell.angle_gamma   90.00
#
_symmetry.space_group_name_H-M   'P 1'
#
loop_
_entity.id
_entity.type
_entity.pdbx_description
1 polymer ?
#
loop_
_entity_poly.entity_id
_entity_poly.type
_entity_poly.pdbx_seq_one_letter_code
_entity_poly.pdbx_strand_id
1 'polypeptide(L)'
;MWVKIEEFDLILLLKAIKPKMKITKTRKRWSIILLLLAIIIIIGCFPSTPQNPIQYYERESGQLKTEKVAGEKWLVWLYNNPIGEATLWALVKRKLVSSIYGKMMDRTSSAKRIHHFIEDFDIDMSGVQEREFNNFNDFFTRKLKDNVRPVDTSFNTVVSPADGKILAYADISNSDFVIKGFRFDVSSFLDNPVLAQKYRNGALFIIRLAPVDYHRFHFPVSGNLTPDKKVEGYYYSVNPFALRKKAEIFCLNKREYTILSNPLFGDVIMAEVGATMVGSIVQTHEGSSAKKGEEKG
;
A
#
# COMPACT_ATOMS: atom_id res chain seq x y z
N MET A 1 33.96 6.50 -83.79
CA MET A 1 33.33 7.11 -82.59
C MET A 1 32.25 6.15 -82.11
N TRP A 2 32.16 5.91 -80.80
CA TRP A 2 31.28 4.96 -80.08
C TRP A 2 31.83 3.53 -79.91
N VAL A 3 32.62 3.34 -78.86
CA VAL A 3 32.90 2.03 -78.24
C VAL A 3 31.89 1.84 -77.11
N LYS A 4 31.20 0.69 -77.11
CA LYS A 4 30.31 0.23 -76.05
C LYS A 4 31.12 0.01 -74.76
N ILE A 5 30.65 0.58 -73.66
CA ILE A 5 31.12 0.26 -72.31
C ILE A 5 30.23 -0.89 -71.81
N GLU A 6 30.80 -2.09 -71.71
CA GLU A 6 30.14 -3.28 -71.16
C GLU A 6 30.11 -3.24 -69.62
N GLU A 7 29.02 -3.78 -69.09
CA GLU A 7 28.54 -4.01 -67.72
C GLU A 7 29.52 -4.54 -66.63
N PHE A 8 30.83 -4.29 -66.70
CA PHE A 8 31.79 -4.90 -65.77
C PHE A 8 32.02 -4.14 -64.44
N ASP A 9 31.57 -2.88 -64.31
CA ASP A 9 31.96 -2.03 -63.16
C ASP A 9 30.94 -1.93 -62.02
N LEU A 10 29.65 -2.26 -62.23
CA LEU A 10 28.65 -2.07 -61.16
C LEU A 10 28.71 -3.18 -60.09
N ILE A 11 29.14 -4.40 -60.45
CA ILE A 11 29.29 -5.53 -59.53
C ILE A 11 30.58 -5.41 -58.70
N LEU A 12 31.60 -4.73 -59.22
CA LEU A 12 32.85 -4.45 -58.51
C LEU A 12 32.69 -3.31 -57.50
N LEU A 13 31.90 -2.27 -57.81
CA LEU A 13 31.60 -1.20 -56.86
C LEU A 13 30.77 -1.68 -55.65
N LEU A 14 29.81 -2.61 -55.86
CA LEU A 14 29.02 -3.20 -54.77
C LEU A 14 29.80 -4.22 -53.90
N LYS A 15 30.98 -4.67 -54.34
CA LYS A 15 31.88 -5.51 -53.54
C LYS A 15 32.91 -4.71 -52.72
N ALA A 16 33.14 -3.44 -53.04
CA ALA A 16 34.12 -2.60 -52.36
C ALA A 16 33.63 -1.96 -51.04
N ILE A 17 32.32 -2.03 -50.74
CA ILE A 17 31.75 -1.50 -49.48
C ILE A 17 30.98 -2.62 -48.75
N LYS A 18 31.69 -3.67 -48.35
CA LYS A 18 31.31 -4.40 -47.15
C LYS A 18 32.23 -3.95 -46.02
N PRO A 19 31.77 -3.17 -45.03
CA PRO A 19 32.47 -3.14 -43.78
C PRO A 19 32.38 -4.56 -43.22
N LYS A 20 33.47 -5.32 -43.39
CA LYS A 20 33.67 -6.62 -42.76
C LYS A 20 33.95 -6.36 -41.28
N MET A 21 32.99 -5.75 -40.59
CA MET A 21 33.01 -5.65 -39.15
C MET A 21 32.70 -7.07 -38.65
N LYS A 22 33.75 -7.88 -38.46
CA LYS A 22 33.68 -9.15 -37.74
C LYS A 22 33.30 -8.82 -36.30
N ILE A 23 32.01 -8.62 -36.05
CA ILE A 23 31.47 -8.48 -34.70
C ILE A 23 31.71 -9.83 -34.03
N THR A 24 32.65 -9.89 -33.09
CA THR A 24 32.93 -11.10 -32.32
C THR A 24 31.65 -11.58 -31.63
N LYS A 25 31.49 -12.90 -31.43
CA LYS A 25 30.30 -13.48 -30.77
C LYS A 25 30.01 -12.77 -29.43
N THR A 26 31.06 -12.41 -28.70
CA THR A 26 31.03 -11.60 -27.48
C THR A 26 30.48 -10.19 -27.71
N ARG A 27 30.95 -9.46 -28.72
CA ARG A 27 30.48 -8.10 -29.05
C ARG A 27 29.02 -8.10 -29.55
N LYS A 28 28.61 -9.17 -30.25
CA LYS A 28 27.21 -9.42 -30.64
C LYS A 28 26.32 -9.66 -29.40
N ARG A 29 26.80 -10.45 -28.43
CA ARG A 29 26.13 -10.70 -27.14
C ARG A 29 25.97 -9.42 -26.32
N TRP A 30 27.01 -8.59 -26.20
CA TRP A 30 26.92 -7.29 -25.52
C TRP A 30 25.99 -6.32 -26.23
N SER A 31 25.98 -6.30 -27.57
CA SER A 31 25.04 -5.46 -28.33
C SER A 31 23.59 -5.87 -28.08
N ILE A 32 23.31 -7.18 -27.99
CA ILE A 32 21.97 -7.70 -27.64
C ILE A 32 21.61 -7.32 -26.20
N ILE A 33 22.54 -7.46 -25.24
CA ILE A 33 22.31 -7.08 -23.84
C ILE A 33 22.01 -5.58 -23.71
N LEU A 34 22.79 -4.72 -24.38
CA LEU A 34 22.59 -3.28 -24.39
C LEU A 34 21.26 -2.89 -25.03
N LEU A 35 20.88 -3.55 -26.13
CA LEU A 35 19.58 -3.35 -26.77
C LEU A 35 18.43 -3.74 -25.83
N LEU A 36 18.53 -4.88 -25.14
CA LEU A 36 17.52 -5.31 -24.15
C LEU A 36 17.44 -4.34 -22.97
N LEU A 37 18.58 -3.87 -22.45
CA LEU A 37 18.62 -2.85 -21.40
C LEU A 37 17.99 -1.54 -21.88
N ALA A 38 18.28 -1.10 -23.10
CA ALA A 38 17.68 0.09 -23.68
C ALA A 38 16.16 -0.08 -23.82
N ILE A 39 15.66 -1.25 -24.26
CA ILE A 39 14.22 -1.55 -24.32
C ILE A 39 13.60 -1.51 -22.92
N ILE A 40 14.23 -2.11 -21.91
CA ILE A 40 13.74 -2.08 -20.52
C ILE A 40 13.67 -0.63 -20.00
N ILE A 41 14.69 0.18 -20.26
CA ILE A 41 14.72 1.60 -19.86
C ILE A 41 13.60 2.36 -20.57
N ILE A 42 13.45 2.17 -21.88
CA ILE A 42 12.40 2.79 -22.67
C ILE A 42 11.02 2.42 -22.12
N ILE A 43 10.72 1.13 -21.89
CA ILE A 43 9.46 0.67 -21.28
C ILE A 43 9.27 1.26 -19.87
N GLY A 44 10.33 1.31 -19.08
CA GLY A 44 10.29 1.89 -17.73
C GLY A 44 10.01 3.39 -17.72
N CYS A 45 10.49 4.13 -18.72
CA CYS A 45 10.27 5.56 -18.89
C CYS A 45 8.95 5.90 -19.61
N PHE A 46 8.30 4.93 -20.26
CA PHE A 46 7.00 5.16 -20.88
C PHE A 46 5.97 5.56 -19.81
N PRO A 47 5.20 6.64 -20.03
CA PRO A 47 4.23 7.12 -19.07
C PRO A 47 3.16 6.06 -18.81
N SER A 48 2.80 5.91 -17.54
CA SER A 48 1.72 5.00 -17.15
C SER A 48 0.37 5.56 -17.60
N THR A 49 -0.60 4.66 -17.80
CA THR A 49 -1.96 5.06 -18.15
C THR A 49 -2.52 5.97 -17.04
N PRO A 50 -3.09 7.15 -17.39
CA PRO A 50 -3.73 8.02 -16.42
C PRO A 50 -4.77 7.25 -15.62
N GLN A 51 -4.76 7.45 -14.30
CA GLN A 51 -5.71 6.81 -13.41
C GLN A 51 -6.76 7.82 -12.97
N ASN A 52 -8.01 7.37 -12.82
CA ASN A 52 -9.04 8.19 -12.20
C ASN A 52 -8.58 8.58 -10.78
N PRO A 53 -8.81 9.84 -10.37
CA PRO A 53 -8.47 10.27 -9.02
C PRO A 53 -9.14 9.39 -7.96
N ILE A 54 -8.62 9.43 -6.74
CA ILE A 54 -9.25 8.76 -5.61
C ILE A 54 -10.22 9.77 -5.00
N GLN A 55 -11.51 9.45 -5.02
CA GLN A 55 -12.54 10.29 -4.45
C GLN A 55 -13.15 9.64 -3.22
N TYR A 56 -13.55 10.47 -2.26
CA TYR A 56 -14.25 10.03 -1.05
C TYR A 56 -15.27 11.08 -0.62
N TYR A 57 -16.33 10.64 0.07
CA TYR A 57 -17.26 11.55 0.73
C TYR A 57 -16.70 11.91 2.10
N GLU A 58 -16.51 13.20 2.33
CA GLU A 58 -16.16 13.69 3.65
C GLU A 58 -17.44 13.80 4.49
N ARG A 59 -17.48 13.09 5.63
CA ARG A 59 -18.69 12.96 6.44
C ARG A 59 -19.17 14.29 7.04
N GLU A 60 -18.23 15.16 7.43
CA GLU A 60 -18.55 16.43 8.08
C GLU A 60 -19.18 17.43 7.12
N SER A 61 -18.58 17.62 5.94
CA SER A 61 -19.10 18.55 4.93
C SER A 61 -20.16 17.93 4.00
N GLY A 62 -20.25 16.60 3.93
CA GLY A 62 -21.06 15.87 2.97
C GLY A 62 -20.56 15.95 1.52
N GLN A 63 -19.40 16.56 1.28
CA GLN A 63 -18.89 16.82 -0.07
C GLN A 63 -18.01 15.69 -0.59
N LEU A 64 -18.03 15.50 -1.92
CA LEU A 64 -17.09 14.64 -2.61
C LEU A 64 -15.74 15.36 -2.72
N LYS A 65 -14.70 14.79 -2.12
CA LYS A 65 -13.33 15.31 -2.17
C LYS A 65 -12.41 14.37 -2.93
N THR A 66 -11.32 14.91 -3.47
CA THR A 66 -10.24 14.15 -4.09
C THR A 66 -9.08 14.02 -3.10
N GLU A 67 -8.61 12.79 -2.89
CA GLU A 67 -7.47 12.52 -2.01
C GLU A 67 -6.15 12.89 -2.69
N LYS A 68 -5.32 13.65 -1.98
CA LYS A 68 -3.92 13.92 -2.35
C LYS A 68 -3.06 12.72 -1.95
N VAL A 69 -2.56 11.97 -2.93
CA VAL A 69 -1.87 10.70 -2.66
C VAL A 69 -0.37 10.89 -2.53
N ALA A 70 0.18 10.52 -1.36
CA ALA A 70 1.62 10.48 -1.16
C ALA A 70 2.31 9.49 -2.10
N GLY A 71 3.26 9.97 -2.90
CA GLY A 71 3.97 9.15 -3.88
C GLY A 71 3.10 8.68 -5.04
N GLU A 72 2.03 9.40 -5.40
CA GLU A 72 1.08 9.03 -6.46
C GLU A 72 1.76 8.55 -7.75
N LYS A 73 2.65 9.37 -8.32
CA LYS A 73 3.33 9.05 -9.59
C LYS A 73 4.08 7.72 -9.51
N TRP A 74 4.75 7.46 -8.39
CA TRP A 74 5.48 6.22 -8.16
C TRP A 74 4.53 5.03 -7.99
N LEU A 75 3.43 5.18 -7.25
CA LEU A 75 2.41 4.13 -7.08
C LEU A 75 1.73 3.80 -8.41
N VAL A 76 1.32 4.82 -9.18
CA VAL A 76 0.72 4.64 -10.49
C VAL A 76 1.69 3.90 -11.41
N TRP A 77 2.96 4.30 -11.44
CA TRP A 77 4.00 3.60 -12.20
C TRP A 77 4.17 2.14 -11.75
N LEU A 78 4.29 1.90 -10.45
CA LEU A 78 4.53 0.58 -9.89
C LEU A 78 3.43 -0.44 -10.23
N TYR A 79 2.17 0.00 -10.33
CA TYR A 79 1.02 -0.87 -10.57
C TYR A 79 0.45 -0.80 -12.00
N ASN A 80 0.91 0.13 -12.85
CA ASN A 80 0.36 0.33 -14.20
C ASN A 80 1.42 0.45 -15.31
N ASN A 81 2.71 0.29 -15.00
CA ASN A 81 3.77 0.15 -15.99
C ASN A 81 4.32 -1.29 -15.96
N PRO A 82 4.59 -1.96 -17.10
CA PRO A 82 5.11 -3.33 -17.11
C PRO A 82 6.42 -3.52 -16.34
N ILE A 83 7.35 -2.55 -16.41
CA ILE A 83 8.59 -2.58 -15.63
C ILE A 83 8.31 -2.29 -14.17
N GLY A 84 7.38 -1.38 -13.87
CA GLY A 84 6.89 -1.15 -12.52
C GLY A 84 6.33 -2.42 -11.89
N GLU A 85 5.46 -3.12 -12.61
CA GLU A 85 4.85 -4.37 -12.15
C GLU A 85 5.90 -5.47 -11.98
N ALA A 86 6.82 -5.64 -12.94
CA ALA A 86 7.95 -6.56 -12.78
C ALA A 86 8.79 -6.22 -11.53
N THR A 87 9.02 -4.94 -11.26
CA THR A 87 9.74 -4.45 -10.07
C THR A 87 8.95 -4.73 -8.78
N LEU A 88 7.62 -4.57 -8.82
CA LEU A 88 6.72 -4.92 -7.71
C LEU A 88 6.84 -6.40 -7.36
N TRP A 89 6.68 -7.27 -8.35
CA TRP A 89 6.73 -8.73 -8.17
C TRP A 89 8.11 -9.22 -7.75
N ALA A 90 9.16 -8.65 -8.34
CA ALA A 90 10.52 -9.04 -8.06
C ALA A 90 10.99 -8.55 -6.69
N LEU A 91 10.67 -7.33 -6.28
CA LEU A 91 11.32 -6.65 -5.16
C LEU A 91 10.34 -5.97 -4.19
N VAL A 92 9.54 -5.02 -4.64
CA VAL A 92 8.89 -4.03 -3.75
C VAL A 92 7.93 -4.67 -2.74
N LYS A 93 7.22 -5.74 -3.12
CA LYS A 93 6.30 -6.45 -2.22
C LYS A 93 6.98 -7.21 -1.07
N ARG A 94 8.30 -7.34 -1.07
CA ARG A 94 9.05 -8.17 -0.10
C ARG A 94 9.29 -7.39 1.19
N LYS A 95 9.28 -8.12 2.32
CA LYS A 95 9.62 -7.60 3.66
C LYS A 95 10.91 -6.80 3.69
N LEU A 96 11.94 -7.27 2.97
CA LEU A 96 13.26 -6.63 2.95
C LEU A 96 13.19 -5.16 2.50
N VAL A 97 12.45 -4.85 1.45
CA VAL A 97 12.32 -3.48 0.92
C VAL A 97 11.64 -2.59 1.94
N SER A 98 10.50 -3.03 2.49
CA SER A 98 9.77 -2.27 3.52
C SER A 98 10.59 -2.09 4.80
N SER A 99 11.38 -3.09 5.20
CA SER A 99 12.26 -3.01 6.37
C SER A 99 13.42 -2.03 6.18
N ILE A 100 14.07 -2.02 5.01
CA ILE A 100 15.12 -1.05 4.70
C ILE A 100 14.56 0.38 4.72
N TYR A 101 13.39 0.59 4.11
CA TYR A 101 12.74 1.89 4.12
C TYR A 101 12.36 2.32 5.55
N GLY A 102 11.77 1.42 6.35
CA GLY A 102 11.47 1.68 7.76
C GLY A 102 12.70 2.12 8.54
N LYS A 103 13.82 1.39 8.44
CA LYS A 103 15.10 1.75 9.07
C LYS A 103 15.66 3.09 8.58
N MET A 104 15.39 3.46 7.33
CA MET A 104 15.76 4.78 6.82
C MET A 104 14.93 5.89 7.47
N MET A 105 13.65 5.63 7.75
CA MET A 105 12.75 6.56 8.45
C MET A 105 12.97 6.63 9.95
N ASP A 106 13.66 5.65 10.55
CA ASP A 106 14.11 5.72 11.95
C ASP A 106 15.35 6.60 12.14
N ARG A 107 16.06 6.98 11.07
CA ARG A 107 17.24 7.85 11.14
C ARG A 107 16.82 9.28 11.46
N THR A 108 17.59 9.96 12.32
CA THR A 108 17.36 11.38 12.64
C THR A 108 17.39 12.30 11.43
N SER A 109 18.17 11.96 10.40
CA SER A 109 18.19 12.73 9.14
C SER A 109 16.84 12.75 8.41
N SER A 110 15.95 11.78 8.67
CA SER A 110 14.61 11.75 8.08
C SER A 110 13.67 12.81 8.65
N ALA A 111 13.98 13.39 9.82
CA ALA A 111 13.19 14.48 10.41
C ALA A 111 13.09 15.70 9.48
N LYS A 112 14.10 15.92 8.63
CA LYS A 112 14.12 16.97 7.59
C LYS A 112 12.96 16.87 6.60
N ARG A 113 12.33 15.70 6.48
CA ARG A 113 11.19 15.46 5.59
C ARG A 113 9.85 15.89 6.20
N ILE A 114 9.78 16.04 7.52
CA ILE A 114 8.52 16.23 8.24
C ILE A 114 7.85 17.54 7.84
N HIS A 115 8.61 18.64 7.86
CA HIS A 115 8.06 19.96 7.56
C HIS A 115 7.44 20.03 6.15
N HIS A 116 8.20 19.60 5.13
CA HIS A 116 7.69 19.49 3.76
C HIS A 116 6.48 18.56 3.66
N PHE A 117 6.46 17.45 4.41
CA PHE A 117 5.32 16.54 4.38
C PHE A 117 4.07 17.15 5.04
N ILE A 118 4.21 17.94 6.09
CA ILE A 118 3.09 18.68 6.71
C ILE A 118 2.52 19.70 5.72
N GLU A 119 3.38 20.48 5.07
CA GLU A 119 2.97 21.50 4.09
C GLU A 119 2.37 20.86 2.83
N ASP A 120 3.01 19.83 2.28
CA ASP A 120 2.55 19.14 1.08
C ASP A 120 1.21 18.45 1.28
N PHE A 121 0.80 18.11 2.50
CA PHE A 121 -0.43 17.37 2.75
C PHE A 121 -1.41 18.09 3.67
N ASP A 122 -1.16 19.37 3.97
CA ASP A 122 -2.01 20.20 4.81
C ASP A 122 -2.37 19.51 6.14
N ILE A 123 -1.39 18.86 6.78
CA ILE A 123 -1.62 18.04 7.97
C ILE A 123 -1.95 18.95 9.15
N ASP A 124 -3.13 18.77 9.73
CA ASP A 124 -3.49 19.49 10.95
C ASP A 124 -2.64 19.02 12.14
N MET A 125 -1.77 19.91 12.58
CA MET A 125 -0.89 19.67 13.72
C MET A 125 -1.49 20.16 15.04
N SER A 126 -2.60 20.93 15.03
CA SER A 126 -3.16 21.61 16.21
C SER A 126 -3.40 20.66 17.40
N GLY A 127 -3.92 19.46 17.11
CA GLY A 127 -4.25 18.42 18.08
C GLY A 127 -3.11 17.48 18.46
N VAL A 128 -1.92 17.64 17.89
CA VAL A 128 -0.76 16.77 18.17
C VAL A 128 -0.14 17.14 19.52
N GLN A 129 0.19 16.12 20.34
CA GLN A 129 0.72 16.27 21.70
C GLN A 129 2.11 16.89 21.71
N GLU A 130 3.04 16.33 20.93
CA GLU A 130 4.44 16.76 20.84
C GLU A 130 4.73 17.36 19.46
N ARG A 131 5.56 18.40 19.39
CA ARG A 131 5.89 19.10 18.14
C ARG A 131 7.31 18.86 17.64
N GLU A 132 8.15 18.27 18.48
CA GLU A 132 9.50 17.89 18.14
C GLU A 132 9.55 16.39 17.90
N PHE A 133 10.05 15.99 16.73
CA PHE A 133 10.14 14.59 16.34
C PHE A 133 11.57 14.25 16.00
N ASN A 134 12.07 13.16 16.55
CA ASN A 134 13.45 12.74 16.34
C ASN A 134 13.69 12.25 14.93
N ASN A 135 12.68 11.63 14.31
CA ASN A 135 12.73 11.07 12.97
C ASN A 135 11.33 11.03 12.34
N PHE A 136 11.22 10.59 11.08
CA PHE A 136 9.94 10.58 10.38
C PHE A 136 8.95 9.55 10.95
N ASN A 137 9.42 8.40 11.45
CA ASN A 137 8.54 7.39 12.05
C ASN A 137 7.94 7.86 13.39
N ASP A 138 8.67 8.67 14.15
CA ASP A 138 8.20 9.35 15.37
C ASP A 138 7.04 10.30 15.03
N PHE A 139 7.21 11.12 13.99
CA PHE A 139 6.12 11.94 13.44
C PHE A 139 4.95 11.11 12.89
N PHE A 140 5.24 10.01 12.20
CA PHE A 140 4.23 9.17 11.58
C PHE A 140 3.32 8.52 12.65
N THR A 141 3.90 8.14 13.79
CA THR A 141 3.21 7.56 14.96
C THR A 141 3.00 8.59 16.07
N ARG A 142 2.95 9.89 15.73
CA ARG A 142 2.71 11.01 16.65
C ARG A 142 1.48 10.76 17.51
N LYS A 143 1.53 11.16 18.78
CA LYS A 143 0.37 11.12 19.69
C LYS A 143 -0.51 12.35 19.53
N LEU A 144 -1.80 12.16 19.75
CA LEU A 144 -2.78 13.24 19.84
C LEU A 144 -3.07 13.57 21.31
N LYS A 145 -3.49 14.81 21.58
CA LYS A 145 -3.96 15.22 22.92
C LYS A 145 -5.28 14.54 23.25
N ASP A 146 -5.51 14.17 24.51
CA ASP A 146 -6.67 13.36 24.95
C ASP A 146 -8.04 13.85 24.45
N ASN A 147 -8.25 15.17 24.37
CA ASN A 147 -9.57 15.74 24.08
C ASN A 147 -9.84 16.01 22.58
N VAL A 148 -8.92 15.67 21.67
CA VAL A 148 -9.11 15.97 20.24
C VAL A 148 -9.88 14.89 19.48
N ARG A 149 -10.10 13.74 20.13
CA ARG A 149 -10.93 12.62 19.67
C ARG A 149 -11.81 12.14 20.82
N PRO A 150 -12.87 12.88 21.17
CA PRO A 150 -13.76 12.46 22.25
C PRO A 150 -14.42 11.12 21.92
N VAL A 151 -14.30 10.16 22.85
CA VAL A 151 -14.85 8.81 22.71
C VAL A 151 -16.26 8.78 23.28
N ASP A 152 -17.23 8.32 22.49
CA ASP A 152 -18.59 8.06 22.97
C ASP A 152 -18.58 6.91 23.99
N THR A 153 -19.02 7.18 25.21
CA THR A 153 -19.01 6.25 26.33
C THR A 153 -20.26 5.35 26.41
N SER A 154 -21.26 5.57 25.54
CA SER A 154 -22.50 4.79 25.51
C SER A 154 -22.21 3.29 25.32
N PHE A 155 -22.76 2.42 26.17
CA PHE A 155 -22.41 0.99 26.14
C PHE A 155 -22.87 0.27 24.86
N ASN A 156 -23.86 0.82 24.16
CA ASN A 156 -24.48 0.27 22.95
C ASN A 156 -23.94 0.89 21.66
N THR A 157 -22.80 1.58 21.71
CA THR A 157 -22.16 2.15 20.52
C THR A 157 -20.76 1.60 20.29
N VAL A 158 -20.48 1.31 19.03
CA VAL A 158 -19.15 0.97 18.51
C VAL A 158 -18.50 2.27 18.02
N VAL A 159 -17.30 2.58 18.48
CA VAL A 159 -16.55 3.78 18.03
C VAL A 159 -15.59 3.42 16.89
N SER A 160 -15.22 4.42 16.07
CA SER A 160 -14.20 4.19 15.04
C SER A 160 -12.86 3.87 15.70
N PRO A 161 -12.19 2.77 15.32
CA PRO A 161 -10.90 2.42 15.91
C PRO A 161 -9.74 3.26 15.37
N ALA A 162 -9.91 3.97 14.26
CA ALA A 162 -8.86 4.79 13.66
C ALA A 162 -9.42 5.96 12.84
N ASP A 163 -8.58 6.96 12.60
CA ASP A 163 -8.80 8.00 11.60
C ASP A 163 -8.57 7.41 10.20
N GLY A 164 -9.37 7.81 9.21
CA GLY A 164 -9.17 7.35 7.84
C GLY A 164 -10.43 7.30 7.00
N LYS A 165 -10.34 6.58 5.88
CA LYS A 165 -11.42 6.49 4.90
C LYS A 165 -12.04 5.10 5.03
N ILE A 166 -13.35 5.04 5.23
CA ILE A 166 -14.06 3.82 5.60
C ILE A 166 -14.87 3.24 4.43
N LEU A 167 -14.83 1.91 4.33
CA LEU A 167 -15.84 1.11 3.64
C LEU A 167 -16.58 0.30 4.71
N ALA A 168 -17.91 0.34 4.69
CA ALA A 168 -18.75 -0.31 5.69
C ALA A 168 -19.76 -1.23 5.00
N TYR A 169 -19.86 -2.46 5.50
CA TYR A 169 -20.78 -3.48 5.03
C TYR A 169 -21.57 -4.00 6.24
N ALA A 170 -22.89 -3.87 6.19
CA ALA A 170 -23.75 -4.25 7.31
C ALA A 170 -23.92 -5.77 7.44
N ASP A 171 -23.84 -6.49 6.32
CA ASP A 171 -23.93 -7.95 6.27
C ASP A 171 -22.94 -8.46 5.23
N ILE A 172 -22.12 -9.44 5.61
CA ILE A 172 -21.16 -10.13 4.75
C ILE A 172 -21.56 -11.58 4.35
N SER A 173 -22.83 -11.94 4.53
CA SER A 173 -23.39 -13.28 4.23
C SER A 173 -23.30 -13.68 2.76
N ASN A 174 -23.57 -12.75 1.86
CA ASN A 174 -23.41 -12.93 0.42
C ASN A 174 -21.98 -12.56 0.03
N SER A 175 -21.01 -13.43 0.36
CA SER A 175 -19.54 -13.31 0.17
C SER A 175 -19.05 -12.95 -1.26
N ASP A 176 -19.96 -12.55 -2.13
CA ASP A 176 -19.81 -11.78 -3.35
C ASP A 176 -19.64 -10.26 -3.10
N PHE A 177 -18.92 -9.85 -2.05
CA PHE A 177 -18.65 -8.43 -1.84
C PHE A 177 -17.52 -7.96 -2.76
N VAL A 178 -17.94 -7.21 -3.77
CA VAL A 178 -17.12 -6.71 -4.86
C VAL A 178 -16.44 -5.40 -4.44
N ILE A 179 -15.19 -5.45 -3.96
CA ILE A 179 -14.33 -4.27 -4.02
C ILE A 179 -13.83 -4.18 -5.46
N LYS A 180 -14.57 -3.49 -6.33
CA LYS A 180 -14.20 -3.23 -7.74
C LYS A 180 -13.89 -4.46 -8.60
N GLY A 181 -14.63 -5.54 -8.41
CA GLY A 181 -14.57 -6.78 -9.20
C GLY A 181 -14.12 -8.00 -8.40
N PHE A 182 -13.66 -7.81 -7.17
CA PHE A 182 -13.00 -8.85 -6.38
C PHE A 182 -13.75 -9.20 -5.09
N ARG A 183 -13.74 -10.50 -4.74
CA ARG A 183 -14.45 -11.11 -3.61
C ARG A 183 -13.56 -11.14 -2.36
N PHE A 184 -13.84 -10.31 -1.37
CA PHE A 184 -13.17 -10.41 -0.06
C PHE A 184 -13.62 -11.69 0.66
N ASP A 185 -12.67 -12.57 0.97
CA ASP A 185 -12.94 -13.83 1.67
C ASP A 185 -12.44 -13.77 3.11
N VAL A 186 -13.37 -13.83 4.07
CA VAL A 186 -13.08 -13.83 5.50
C VAL A 186 -12.25 -15.05 5.90
N SER A 187 -12.45 -16.20 5.26
CA SER A 187 -11.68 -17.42 5.57
C SER A 187 -10.21 -17.23 5.25
N SER A 188 -9.91 -16.78 4.02
CA SER A 188 -8.55 -16.44 3.59
C SER A 188 -7.96 -15.28 4.38
N PHE A 189 -8.78 -14.28 4.74
CA PHE A 189 -8.33 -13.17 5.57
C PHE A 189 -7.98 -13.60 7.00
N LEU A 190 -8.70 -14.50 7.63
CA LEU A 190 -8.36 -14.94 8.98
C LEU A 190 -7.29 -16.04 9.01
N ASP A 191 -6.98 -16.66 7.87
CA ASP A 191 -6.17 -17.88 7.79
C ASP A 191 -6.69 -18.96 8.77
N ASN A 192 -8.02 -18.97 8.94
CA ASN A 192 -8.73 -19.82 9.89
C ASN A 192 -10.18 -20.02 9.45
N PRO A 193 -10.46 -21.06 8.63
CA PRO A 193 -11.79 -21.32 8.11
C PRO A 193 -12.84 -21.58 9.19
N VAL A 194 -12.45 -22.20 10.32
CA VAL A 194 -13.36 -22.52 11.42
C VAL A 194 -13.80 -21.24 12.14
N LEU A 195 -12.85 -20.34 12.44
CA LEU A 195 -13.15 -19.04 13.04
C LEU A 195 -14.03 -18.21 12.10
N ALA A 196 -13.72 -18.19 10.80
CA ALA A 196 -14.44 -17.42 9.81
C ALA A 196 -15.94 -17.76 9.73
N GLN A 197 -16.33 -19.01 10.02
CA GLN A 197 -17.75 -19.41 10.05
C GLN A 197 -18.57 -18.61 11.07
N LYS A 198 -17.97 -18.16 12.18
CA LYS A 198 -18.66 -17.32 13.18
C LYS A 198 -19.07 -15.95 12.62
N TYR A 199 -18.33 -15.45 11.63
CA TYR A 199 -18.47 -14.10 11.08
C TYR A 199 -19.18 -14.09 9.72
N ARG A 200 -19.64 -15.24 9.22
CA ARG A 200 -20.21 -15.35 7.87
C ARG A 200 -21.32 -14.34 7.57
N ASN A 201 -22.15 -14.00 8.56
CA ASN A 201 -23.26 -13.05 8.43
C ASN A 201 -23.02 -11.77 9.26
N GLY A 202 -21.75 -11.44 9.51
CA GLY A 202 -21.37 -10.30 10.34
C GLY A 202 -21.32 -8.99 9.56
N ALA A 203 -21.01 -7.91 10.27
CA ALA A 203 -20.66 -6.63 9.65
C ALA A 203 -19.13 -6.54 9.43
N LEU A 204 -18.71 -5.78 8.41
CA LEU A 204 -17.30 -5.53 8.10
C LEU A 204 -17.05 -4.04 7.91
N PHE A 205 -16.04 -3.53 8.60
CA PHE A 205 -15.51 -2.19 8.41
C PHE A 205 -14.07 -2.29 7.94
N ILE A 206 -13.76 -1.65 6.81
CA ILE A 206 -12.39 -1.50 6.30
C ILE A 206 -12.04 -0.02 6.40
N ILE A 207 -11.12 0.32 7.30
CA ILE A 207 -10.64 1.69 7.47
C ILE A 207 -9.24 1.77 6.90
N ARG A 208 -9.07 2.58 5.86
CA ARG A 208 -7.76 2.82 5.25
C ARG A 208 -7.18 4.11 5.81
N LEU A 209 -6.03 3.98 6.45
CA LEU A 209 -5.18 5.07 6.87
C LEU A 209 -4.27 5.45 5.69
N ALA A 210 -4.48 6.64 5.14
CA ALA A 210 -3.54 7.23 4.20
C ALA A 210 -2.35 7.81 4.98
N PRO A 211 -1.15 7.96 4.39
CA PRO A 211 0.07 8.41 5.10
C PRO A 211 -0.04 9.72 5.89
N VAL A 212 -1.06 10.54 5.62
CA VAL A 212 -1.35 11.82 6.26
C VAL A 212 -2.16 11.66 7.55
N ASP A 213 -2.93 10.57 7.65
CA ASP A 213 -3.84 10.27 8.76
C ASP A 213 -3.05 9.97 10.05
N TYR A 214 -3.75 9.88 11.18
CA TYR A 214 -3.18 9.42 12.44
C TYR A 214 -3.00 7.90 12.42
N HIS A 215 -1.76 7.42 12.64
CA HIS A 215 -1.38 6.01 12.49
C HIS A 215 -1.25 5.23 13.80
N ARG A 216 -2.06 5.59 14.79
CA ARG A 216 -2.35 4.72 15.92
C ARG A 216 -3.82 4.32 15.85
N PHE A 217 -4.13 3.18 16.41
CA PHE A 217 -5.45 2.57 16.38
C PHE A 217 -5.86 2.13 17.78
N HIS A 218 -7.17 2.16 18.00
CA HIS A 218 -7.79 2.09 19.31
C HIS A 218 -8.90 1.04 19.32
N PHE A 219 -9.20 0.47 20.48
CA PHE A 219 -10.24 -0.53 20.58
C PHE A 219 -11.64 0.07 20.35
N PRO A 220 -12.45 -0.49 19.43
CA PRO A 220 -13.76 0.07 19.08
C PRO A 220 -14.85 -0.22 20.12
N VAL A 221 -14.62 -1.21 20.99
CA VAL A 221 -15.49 -1.64 22.09
C VAL A 221 -14.63 -2.10 23.27
N SER A 222 -15.21 -2.17 24.47
CA SER A 222 -14.55 -2.82 25.62
C SER A 222 -14.69 -4.34 25.51
N GLY A 223 -13.77 -5.13 26.06
CA GLY A 223 -13.92 -6.58 26.08
C GLY A 223 -12.69 -7.32 26.57
N ASN A 224 -12.80 -8.64 26.63
CA ASN A 224 -11.68 -9.54 26.93
C ASN A 224 -10.94 -9.88 25.64
N LEU A 225 -9.61 -9.90 25.70
CA LEU A 225 -8.72 -10.08 24.56
C LEU A 225 -8.22 -11.51 24.48
N THR A 226 -8.20 -12.06 23.26
CA THR A 226 -7.31 -13.18 22.95
C THR A 226 -5.89 -12.66 22.72
N PRO A 227 -4.87 -13.54 22.78
CA PRO A 227 -3.55 -13.20 22.24
C PRO A 227 -3.62 -12.79 20.76
N ASP A 228 -2.73 -11.90 20.34
CA ASP A 228 -2.65 -11.47 18.95
C ASP A 228 -2.24 -12.62 18.04
N LYS A 229 -3.03 -12.85 16.99
CA LYS A 229 -2.69 -13.80 15.94
C LYS A 229 -1.96 -13.08 14.82
N LYS A 230 -0.72 -13.49 14.55
CA LYS A 230 0.07 -13.01 13.42
C LYS A 230 -0.16 -13.90 12.21
N VAL A 231 -0.36 -13.27 11.06
CA VAL A 231 -0.43 -13.93 9.76
C VAL A 231 0.65 -13.35 8.86
N GLU A 232 1.57 -14.20 8.42
CA GLU A 232 2.64 -13.81 7.52
C GLU A 232 2.10 -13.47 6.13
N GLY A 233 2.81 -12.60 5.42
CA GLY A 233 2.39 -12.19 4.09
C GLY A 233 3.34 -11.21 3.43
N TYR A 234 2.89 -10.67 2.31
CA TYR A 234 3.61 -9.65 1.54
C TYR A 234 3.32 -8.24 2.06
N TYR A 235 3.88 -7.25 1.36
CA TYR A 235 3.75 -5.84 1.67
C TYR A 235 3.33 -5.11 0.40
N TYR A 236 2.20 -5.48 -0.20
CA TYR A 236 1.59 -4.72 -1.28
C TYR A 236 1.00 -3.41 -0.72
N SER A 237 0.76 -2.44 -1.59
CA SER A 237 0.16 -1.17 -1.20
C SER A 237 -1.34 -1.36 -1.03
N VAL A 238 -1.90 -0.85 0.05
CA VAL A 238 -3.35 -0.78 0.26
C VAL A 238 -3.95 0.50 -0.35
N ASN A 239 -3.16 1.25 -1.13
CA ASN A 239 -3.68 2.41 -1.84
C ASN A 239 -4.73 1.98 -2.88
N PRO A 240 -5.81 2.75 -3.08
CA PRO A 240 -6.84 2.44 -4.06
C PRO A 240 -6.35 2.21 -5.50
N PHE A 241 -5.20 2.74 -5.94
CA PHE A 241 -4.62 2.36 -7.24
C PHE A 241 -4.22 0.89 -7.32
N ALA A 242 -3.66 0.35 -6.24
CA ALA A 242 -3.30 -1.06 -6.11
C ALA A 242 -4.55 -1.94 -5.91
N LEU A 243 -5.46 -1.53 -5.03
CA LEU A 243 -6.69 -2.27 -4.74
C LEU A 243 -7.64 -2.37 -5.95
N ARG A 244 -7.59 -1.40 -6.88
CA ARG A 244 -8.32 -1.48 -8.17
C ARG A 244 -7.82 -2.62 -9.07
N LYS A 245 -6.56 -3.01 -8.93
CA LYS A 245 -5.95 -4.12 -9.69
C LYS A 245 -6.14 -5.45 -9.00
N LYS A 246 -6.00 -5.45 -7.67
CA LYS A 246 -5.96 -6.66 -6.86
C LYS A 246 -6.46 -6.38 -5.46
N ALA A 247 -7.70 -6.72 -5.16
CA ALA A 247 -8.23 -6.51 -3.80
C ALA A 247 -7.93 -7.70 -2.86
N GLU A 248 -7.39 -8.81 -3.37
CA GLU A 248 -6.76 -9.89 -2.57
C GLU A 248 -5.63 -9.35 -1.68
N ILE A 249 -5.12 -8.14 -1.97
CA ILE A 249 -4.04 -7.50 -1.21
C ILE A 249 -4.30 -7.58 0.31
N PHE A 250 -5.54 -7.43 0.77
CA PHE A 250 -5.86 -7.54 2.19
C PHE A 250 -5.58 -8.95 2.76
N CYS A 251 -5.81 -10.00 1.99
CA CYS A 251 -5.56 -11.40 2.39
C CYS A 251 -4.10 -11.82 2.13
N LEU A 252 -3.40 -11.15 1.20
CA LEU A 252 -2.02 -11.46 0.83
C LEU A 252 -0.99 -10.75 1.70
N ASN A 253 -1.35 -9.62 2.29
CA ASN A 253 -0.44 -8.85 3.11
C ASN A 253 -0.25 -9.48 4.49
N LYS A 254 0.92 -9.20 5.09
CA LYS A 254 1.15 -9.43 6.52
C LYS A 254 0.06 -8.70 7.29
N ARG A 255 -0.51 -9.37 8.28
CA ARG A 255 -1.53 -8.80 9.15
C ARG A 255 -1.49 -9.42 10.53
N GLU A 256 -2.05 -8.73 11.48
CA GLU A 256 -2.23 -9.21 12.84
C GLU A 256 -3.69 -8.96 13.24
N TYR A 257 -4.29 -9.86 14.01
CA TYR A 257 -5.65 -9.67 14.47
C TYR A 257 -5.84 -10.17 15.91
N THR A 258 -6.78 -9.55 16.60
CA THR A 258 -7.14 -9.83 17.99
C THR A 258 -8.66 -10.01 18.04
N ILE A 259 -9.12 -10.97 18.85
CA ILE A 259 -10.56 -11.15 19.12
C ILE A 259 -10.88 -10.47 20.44
N LEU A 260 -11.84 -9.54 20.42
CA LEU A 260 -12.48 -8.97 21.60
C LEU A 260 -13.78 -9.70 21.88
N SER A 261 -13.89 -10.36 23.03
CA SER A 261 -15.17 -10.87 23.50
C SER A 261 -15.90 -9.77 24.28
N ASN A 262 -17.05 -9.34 23.76
CA ASN A 262 -17.91 -8.31 24.35
C ASN A 262 -19.31 -8.89 24.65
N PRO A 263 -19.90 -8.59 25.82
CA PRO A 263 -21.20 -9.17 26.22
C PRO A 263 -22.40 -8.71 25.38
N LEU A 264 -22.32 -7.55 24.73
CA LEU A 264 -23.40 -7.00 23.89
C LEU A 264 -23.19 -7.29 22.40
N PHE A 265 -21.96 -7.11 21.91
CA PHE A 265 -21.62 -7.24 20.49
C PHE A 265 -21.11 -8.64 20.10
N GLY A 266 -20.92 -9.53 21.06
CA GLY A 266 -20.30 -10.84 20.84
C GLY A 266 -18.80 -10.74 20.61
N ASP A 267 -18.25 -11.71 19.87
CA ASP A 267 -16.84 -11.71 19.48
C ASP A 267 -16.64 -10.70 18.33
N VAL A 268 -15.75 -9.72 18.51
CA VAL A 268 -15.37 -8.70 17.53
C VAL A 268 -13.92 -8.91 17.12
N ILE A 269 -13.64 -9.05 15.82
CA ILE A 269 -12.27 -9.10 15.31
C ILE A 269 -11.81 -7.69 14.97
N MET A 270 -10.68 -7.29 15.55
CA MET A 270 -9.92 -6.13 15.09
C MET A 270 -8.63 -6.62 14.44
N ALA A 271 -8.40 -6.20 13.18
CA ALA A 271 -7.28 -6.66 12.38
C ALA A 271 -6.53 -5.49 11.75
N GLU A 272 -5.21 -5.53 11.82
CA GLU A 272 -4.31 -4.57 11.21
C GLU A 272 -3.59 -5.20 10.02
N VAL A 273 -3.64 -4.53 8.86
CA VAL A 273 -3.01 -5.01 7.63
C VAL A 273 -1.82 -4.12 7.31
N GLY A 274 -0.62 -4.70 7.33
CA GLY A 274 0.59 -3.99 6.93
C GLY A 274 0.60 -3.71 5.42
N ALA A 275 1.27 -2.63 5.01
CA ALA A 275 1.37 -2.24 3.62
C ALA A 275 2.83 -1.98 3.20
N THR A 276 3.06 -1.77 1.90
CA THR A 276 4.37 -1.32 1.40
C THR A 276 4.84 -0.09 2.17
N MET A 277 6.07 -0.12 2.69
CA MET A 277 6.70 0.95 3.49
C MET A 277 6.03 1.28 4.84
N VAL A 278 4.82 0.79 5.11
CA VAL A 278 4.08 0.93 6.37
C VAL A 278 3.71 -0.47 6.87
N GLY A 279 4.74 -1.28 7.08
CA GLY A 279 4.61 -2.73 7.29
C GLY A 279 4.77 -3.21 8.73
N SER A 280 5.27 -2.34 9.61
CA SER A 280 5.39 -2.64 11.04
C SER A 280 4.02 -2.49 11.69
N ILE A 281 3.63 -3.50 12.46
CA ILE A 281 2.44 -3.47 13.31
C ILE A 281 2.98 -3.66 14.72
N VAL A 282 2.69 -2.70 15.60
CA VAL A 282 3.10 -2.71 17.00
C VAL A 282 1.82 -2.70 17.80
N GLN A 283 1.70 -3.60 18.78
CA GLN A 283 0.59 -3.63 19.71
C GLN A 283 1.11 -3.00 21.00
N THR A 284 0.44 -1.97 21.51
CA THR A 284 0.83 -1.23 22.73
C THR A 284 -0.02 -1.59 23.93
N HIS A 285 -1.11 -2.34 23.74
CA HIS A 285 -1.95 -2.83 24.82
C HIS A 285 -1.25 -3.92 25.65
N GLU A 286 -1.56 -3.95 26.95
CA GLU A 286 -1.08 -4.97 27.89
C GLU A 286 -2.27 -5.70 28.53
N GLY A 287 -2.08 -6.98 28.86
CA GLY A 287 -3.08 -7.77 29.57
C GLY A 287 -4.11 -8.46 28.66
N SER A 288 -5.22 -8.88 29.26
CA SER A 288 -6.25 -9.72 28.62
C SER A 288 -7.61 -9.03 28.50
N SER A 289 -7.66 -7.70 28.64
CA SER A 289 -8.88 -6.91 28.52
C SER A 289 -8.54 -5.49 28.09
N ALA A 290 -9.44 -4.84 27.35
CA ALA A 290 -9.32 -3.43 26.99
C ALA A 290 -10.64 -2.69 27.16
N LYS A 291 -10.56 -1.38 27.36
CA LYS A 291 -11.72 -0.48 27.33
C LYS A 291 -11.86 0.17 25.96
N LYS A 292 -13.11 0.47 25.60
CA LYS A 292 -13.46 1.24 24.40
C LYS A 292 -12.66 2.55 24.36
N GLY A 293 -11.95 2.79 23.26
CA GLY A 293 -11.12 3.97 23.03
C GLY A 293 -9.68 3.85 23.54
N GLU A 294 -9.32 2.83 24.32
CA GLU A 294 -7.92 2.60 24.70
C GLU A 294 -7.07 2.30 23.47
N GLU A 295 -5.82 2.78 23.47
CA GLU A 295 -4.87 2.53 22.40
C GLU A 295 -4.58 1.03 22.31
N LYS A 296 -4.67 0.49 21.10
CA LYS A 296 -4.31 -0.88 20.78
C LYS A 296 -2.89 -0.97 20.22
N GLY A 297 -2.50 0.00 19.39
CA GLY A 297 -1.18 0.05 18.74
C GLY A 297 -0.95 1.27 17.84
#